data_AF-A0A950JBI8-F1
#
_entry.id   AF-A0A950JBI8-F1
#
_cell.length_a   1.000
_cell.length_b   1.000
_cell.length_c   1.000
_cell.angle_alpha   90.00
_cell.angle_beta   90.00
_cell.angle_gamma   90.00
#
_symmetry.space_group_name_H-M   'P 1'
#
loop_
_entity.id
_entity.type
_entity.pdbx_description
1 polymer ?
#
loop_
_entity_poly.entity_id
_entity_poly.type
_entity_poly.pdbx_seq_one_letter_code
_entity_poly.pdbx_strand_id
1 'polypeptide(L)'
;LFMQGYGVSKTGFAALFALTASGVIVGSSINAWLLNRHIRPKTVFDVALALECLAALALLIVGLAGAGSALIDAALVMVFISAFGLVFPNAVHEAIHPLPEIAGLASAVVTTTQMLFGAIGGVTAAALYRDASPTAVGAIMTAAALAGSALYAFWLRAKVEG
;
A
#
# COMPACT_ATOMS: atom_id res chain seq x y z
N LEU A 1 12.84 2.69 -12.27
CA LEU A 1 12.27 4.05 -12.06
C LEU A 1 13.27 4.99 -11.39
N PHE A 2 13.39 5.04 -10.05
CA PHE A 2 14.17 6.11 -9.38
C PHE A 2 15.66 6.17 -9.75
N MET A 3 16.37 5.05 -9.70
CA MET A 3 17.81 5.04 -10.01
C MET A 3 18.10 5.20 -11.51
N GLN A 4 17.51 4.34 -12.35
CA GLN A 4 17.79 4.32 -13.79
C GLN A 4 17.04 5.41 -14.57
N GLY A 5 15.83 5.76 -14.14
CA GLY A 5 14.97 6.73 -14.83
C GLY A 5 15.24 8.16 -14.36
N TYR A 6 15.21 8.42 -13.05
CA TYR A 6 15.45 9.75 -12.50
C TYR A 6 16.88 10.02 -12.07
N GLY A 7 17.80 9.06 -12.22
CA GLY A 7 19.21 9.25 -11.85
C GLY A 7 19.47 9.36 -10.35
N VAL A 8 18.55 8.91 -9.49
CA VAL A 8 18.72 8.94 -8.04
C VAL A 8 19.91 8.07 -7.63
N SER A 9 20.82 8.62 -6.83
CA SER A 9 22.00 7.90 -6.35
C SER A 9 21.61 6.69 -5.49
N LYS A 10 22.52 5.71 -5.33
CA LYS A 10 22.29 4.55 -4.45
C LYS A 10 21.92 4.96 -3.02
N THR A 11 22.62 5.96 -2.49
CA THR A 11 22.35 6.52 -1.15
C THR A 11 21.00 7.23 -1.09
N GLY A 12 20.65 7.99 -2.12
CA GLY A 12 19.32 8.63 -2.21
C GLY A 12 18.19 7.61 -2.27
N PHE A 13 18.38 6.52 -3.02
CA PHE A 13 17.41 5.42 -3.07
C PHE A 13 17.29 4.69 -1.72
N ALA A 14 18.41 4.45 -1.03
CA ALA A 14 18.40 3.88 0.32
C ALA A 14 17.64 4.80 1.31
N ALA A 15 17.80 6.12 1.20
CA ALA A 15 17.05 7.08 2.02
C ALA A 15 15.55 7.05 1.70
N LEU A 16 15.16 6.98 0.41
CA LEU A 16 13.76 6.81 0.02
C LEU A 16 13.17 5.52 0.59
N PHE A 17 13.91 4.42 0.54
CA PHE A 17 13.48 3.14 1.10
C PHE A 17 13.27 3.23 2.62
N ALA A 18 14.24 3.80 3.34
CA ALA A 18 14.13 4.03 4.79
C ALA A 18 12.93 4.92 5.14
N LEU A 19 12.69 5.97 4.35
CA LEU A 19 11.54 6.85 4.52
C LEU A 19 10.23 6.08 4.30
N THR A 20 10.12 5.25 3.26
CA THR A 20 8.90 4.44 3.03
C THR A 20 8.66 3.44 4.14
N ALA A 21 9.71 2.79 4.66
CA ALA A 21 9.60 1.89 5.82
C ALA A 21 9.11 2.65 7.06
N SER A 22 9.62 3.86 7.30
CA SER A 22 9.15 4.71 8.40
C SER A 22 7.68 5.12 8.21
N GLY A 23 7.21 5.32 6.98
CA GLY A 23 5.82 5.62 6.66
C GLY A 23 4.86 4.53 7.15
N VAL A 24 5.21 3.26 7.00
CA VAL A 24 4.40 2.13 7.53
C VAL A 24 4.29 2.21 9.05
N ILE A 25 5.42 2.45 9.74
CA ILE A 25 5.48 2.53 11.22
C ILE A 25 4.67 3.72 11.72
N VAL A 26 4.84 4.89 11.10
CA VAL A 26 4.10 6.11 11.44
C VAL A 26 2.61 5.90 11.19
N GLY A 27 2.25 5.32 10.05
CA GLY A 27 0.86 5.00 9.72
C GLY A 27 0.21 4.06 10.74
N SER A 28 0.94 3.02 11.14
CA SER A 28 0.49 2.06 12.17
C SER A 28 0.28 2.75 13.52
N SER A 29 1.20 3.65 13.87
CA SER A 29 1.14 4.42 15.12
C SER A 29 -0.03 5.40 15.13
N ILE A 30 -0.28 6.09 14.00
CA ILE A 30 -1.44 6.97 13.80
C ILE A 30 -2.73 6.17 13.95
N ASN A 31 -2.79 4.98 13.35
CA ASN A 31 -3.95 4.12 13.49
C ASN A 31 -4.23 3.80 14.97
N ALA A 32 -3.25 3.27 15.70
CA ALA A 32 -3.41 2.94 17.11
C ALA A 32 -3.86 4.16 17.93
N TRP A 33 -3.27 5.33 17.65
CA TRP A 33 -3.67 6.59 18.27
C TRP A 33 -5.12 6.98 17.96
N LEU A 34 -5.59 6.85 16.72
CA LEU A 34 -6.97 7.14 16.32
C LEU A 34 -7.98 6.20 17.01
N LEU A 35 -7.66 4.91 17.10
CA LEU A 35 -8.50 3.93 17.79
C LEU A 35 -8.61 4.23 19.29
N ASN A 36 -7.49 4.61 19.93
CA ASN A 36 -7.48 5.05 21.33
C ASN A 36 -8.29 6.34 21.58
N ARG A 37 -8.54 7.13 20.52
CA ARG A 37 -9.42 8.30 20.54
C ARG A 37 -10.89 7.95 20.25
N HIS A 38 -11.26 6.67 20.29
CA HIS A 38 -12.61 6.16 20.01
C HIS A 38 -13.09 6.46 18.58
N ILE A 39 -12.17 6.68 17.63
CA ILE A 39 -12.53 6.74 16.21
C ILE A 39 -12.88 5.33 15.75
N ARG A 40 -14.01 5.18 15.05
CA ARG A 40 -14.50 3.89 14.57
C ARG A 40 -13.46 3.25 13.64
N PRO A 41 -13.05 1.97 13.85
CA PRO A 41 -12.10 1.28 12.98
C PRO A 41 -12.48 1.36 11.50
N LYS A 42 -13.78 1.22 11.21
CA LYS A 42 -14.34 1.39 9.86
C LYS A 42 -13.98 2.73 9.22
N THR A 43 -14.09 3.83 9.97
CA THR A 43 -13.78 5.16 9.44
C THR A 43 -12.30 5.30 9.11
N VAL A 44 -11.41 4.74 9.94
CA VAL A 44 -9.97 4.73 9.65
C VAL A 44 -9.66 3.90 8.41
N PHE A 45 -10.30 2.74 8.28
CA PHE A 45 -10.16 1.84 7.13
C PHE A 45 -10.64 2.50 5.82
N ASP A 46 -11.84 3.09 5.83
CA ASP A 46 -12.43 3.78 4.67
C ASP A 46 -11.53 4.93 4.19
N VAL A 47 -11.01 5.75 5.12
CA VAL A 47 -10.12 6.87 4.81
C VAL A 47 -8.79 6.38 4.23
N ALA A 48 -8.21 5.34 4.82
CA ALA A 48 -6.94 4.81 4.34
C ALA A 48 -7.04 4.19 2.94
N LEU A 49 -8.10 3.41 2.67
CA LEU A 49 -8.37 2.91 1.31
C LEU A 49 -8.55 4.06 0.30
N ALA A 50 -9.27 5.12 0.68
CA ALA A 50 -9.43 6.28 -0.17
C ALA A 50 -8.08 6.95 -0.47
N LEU A 51 -7.20 7.10 0.54
CA LEU A 51 -5.85 7.64 0.36
C LEU A 51 -4.98 6.77 -0.55
N GLU A 52 -5.04 5.44 -0.40
CA GLU A 52 -4.34 4.50 -1.28
C GLU A 52 -4.82 4.64 -2.74
N CYS A 53 -6.13 4.62 -2.97
CA CYS A 53 -6.70 4.80 -4.30
C CYS A 53 -6.33 6.15 -4.91
N LEU A 54 -6.44 7.25 -4.16
CA LEU A 54 -6.11 8.58 -4.65
C LEU A 54 -4.62 8.72 -4.99
N ALA A 55 -3.74 8.24 -4.12
CA ALA A 55 -2.30 8.30 -4.35
C ALA A 55 -1.87 7.45 -5.55
N ALA A 56 -2.43 6.24 -5.70
CA ALA A 56 -2.15 5.36 -6.81
C ALA A 56 -2.68 5.92 -8.14
N LEU A 57 -3.91 6.44 -8.15
CA LEU A 57 -4.51 7.09 -9.34
C LEU A 57 -3.73 8.34 -9.73
N ALA A 58 -3.33 9.17 -8.77
CA ALA A 58 -2.49 10.33 -9.03
C ALA A 58 -1.15 9.93 -9.66
N LEU A 59 -0.50 8.87 -9.15
CA LEU A 59 0.74 8.36 -9.71
C LEU A 59 0.57 7.86 -11.15
N LEU A 60 -0.53 7.16 -11.43
CA LEU A 60 -0.88 6.71 -12.77
C LEU A 60 -1.12 7.90 -13.72
N ILE A 61 -1.89 8.90 -13.28
CA ILE A 61 -2.17 10.11 -14.08
C ILE A 61 -0.87 10.87 -14.37
N VAL A 62 0.01 11.04 -13.38
CA VAL A 62 1.32 11.67 -13.55
C VAL A 62 2.17 10.93 -14.59
N GLY A 63 2.16 9.59 -14.55
CA GLY A 63 2.85 8.75 -15.53
C GLY A 63 2.28 8.89 -16.94
N LEU A 64 0.95 8.85 -17.09
CA LEU A 64 0.28 9.00 -18.37
C LEU A 64 0.44 10.40 -18.97
N ALA A 65 0.52 11.43 -18.13
CA ALA A 65 0.77 12.81 -18.54
C ALA A 65 2.23 13.09 -18.88
N GLY A 66 3.15 12.16 -18.62
CA GLY A 66 4.59 12.39 -18.79
C GLY A 66 5.16 13.46 -17.85
N ALA A 67 4.46 13.77 -16.74
CA ALA A 67 4.81 14.82 -15.80
C ALA A 67 5.57 14.29 -14.56
N GLY A 68 6.08 13.06 -14.64
CA GLY A 68 6.77 12.38 -13.54
C GLY A 68 8.06 13.07 -13.11
N SER A 69 8.30 13.09 -11.80
CA SER A 69 9.58 13.48 -11.23
C SER A 69 9.87 12.65 -9.99
N ALA A 70 11.16 12.51 -9.64
CA ALA A 70 11.57 11.75 -8.46
C ALA A 70 10.85 12.23 -7.18
N LEU A 71 10.65 13.53 -7.01
CA LEU A 71 10.01 14.09 -5.82
C LEU A 71 8.51 13.79 -5.79
N ILE A 72 7.80 14.03 -6.90
CA ILE A 72 6.35 13.80 -6.99
C ILE A 72 6.05 12.31 -6.80
N ASP A 73 6.77 11.45 -7.51
CA ASP A 73 6.53 10.00 -7.47
C ASP A 73 6.87 9.43 -6.09
N ALA A 74 7.98 9.87 -5.48
CA ALA A 74 8.33 9.46 -4.12
C ALA A 74 7.30 9.92 -3.09
N ALA A 75 6.77 11.14 -3.21
CA ALA A 75 5.73 11.64 -2.32
C ALA A 75 4.43 10.85 -2.46
N LEU A 76 3.99 10.55 -3.68
CA LEU A 76 2.79 9.76 -3.93
C LEU A 76 2.94 8.31 -3.43
N VAL A 77 4.09 7.68 -3.67
CA VAL A 77 4.42 6.36 -3.11
C VAL A 77 4.46 6.42 -1.58
N MET A 78 4.99 7.50 -0.98
CA MET A 78 5.00 7.67 0.47
C MET A 78 3.60 7.72 1.06
N VAL A 79 2.70 8.50 0.45
CA VAL A 79 1.30 8.61 0.90
C VAL A 79 0.63 7.26 0.82
N PHE A 80 0.82 6.53 -0.29
CA PHE A 80 0.29 5.18 -0.46
C PHE A 80 0.79 4.23 0.63
N ILE A 81 2.10 4.16 0.85
CA ILE A 81 2.72 3.25 1.85
C ILE A 81 2.34 3.65 3.29
N SER A 82 2.18 4.94 3.56
CA SER A 82 1.72 5.41 4.87
C SER A 82 0.26 5.03 5.10
N ALA A 83 -0.60 5.20 4.11
CA ALA A 83 -2.00 4.76 4.16
C ALA A 83 -2.12 3.24 4.33
N PHE A 84 -1.28 2.46 3.66
CA PHE A 84 -1.16 1.02 3.90
C PHE A 84 -0.80 0.72 5.37
N GLY A 85 0.14 1.47 5.95
CA GLY A 85 0.47 1.38 7.37
C GLY A 85 -0.70 1.68 8.32
N LEU A 86 -1.67 2.50 7.92
CA LEU A 86 -2.87 2.76 8.74
C LEU A 86 -3.78 1.54 8.85
N VAL A 87 -3.70 0.57 7.94
CA VAL A 87 -4.68 -0.53 7.85
C VAL A 87 -4.04 -1.87 8.12
N PHE A 88 -2.84 -2.08 7.59
CA PHE A 88 -2.17 -3.36 7.52
C PHE A 88 -2.05 -4.08 8.89
N PRO A 89 -1.58 -3.45 9.99
CA PRO A 89 -1.42 -4.14 11.26
C PRO A 89 -2.74 -4.67 11.82
N ASN A 90 -3.81 -3.89 11.67
CA ASN A 90 -5.13 -4.27 12.15
C ASN A 90 -5.76 -5.36 11.30
N ALA A 91 -5.62 -5.28 9.98
CA ALA A 91 -6.12 -6.32 9.08
C ALA A 91 -5.44 -7.66 9.37
N VAL A 92 -4.12 -7.65 9.61
CA VAL A 92 -3.38 -8.84 10.02
C VAL A 92 -3.81 -9.32 11.40
N HIS A 93 -3.99 -8.41 12.36
CA HIS A 93 -4.47 -8.76 13.70
C HIS A 93 -5.85 -9.42 13.66
N GLU A 94 -6.82 -8.82 12.98
CA GLU A 94 -8.18 -9.35 12.80
C GLU A 94 -8.20 -10.70 12.07
N ALA A 95 -7.30 -10.91 11.10
CA ALA A 95 -7.20 -12.20 10.41
C ALA A 95 -6.68 -13.33 11.31
N ILE A 96 -5.85 -13.00 12.30
CA ILE A 96 -5.20 -13.97 13.19
C ILE A 96 -5.96 -14.14 14.50
N HIS A 97 -6.62 -13.09 15.00
CA HIS A 97 -7.30 -13.06 16.29
C HIS A 97 -8.27 -14.23 16.53
N PRO A 98 -9.08 -14.70 15.54
CA PRO A 98 -9.98 -15.85 15.72
C PRO A 98 -9.27 -17.21 15.81
N LEU A 99 -7.96 -17.27 15.56
CA LEU A 99 -7.19 -18.51 15.40
C LEU A 99 -5.98 -18.60 16.37
N PRO A 100 -6.17 -18.39 17.70
CA PRO A 100 -5.05 -18.31 18.64
C PRO A 100 -4.23 -19.60 18.72
N GLU A 101 -4.87 -20.77 18.60
CA GLU A 101 -4.20 -22.08 18.66
C GLU A 101 -3.24 -22.32 17.48
N ILE A 102 -3.51 -21.71 16.33
CA ILE A 102 -2.71 -21.85 15.10
C ILE A 102 -2.15 -20.51 14.61
N ALA A 103 -1.99 -19.53 15.50
CA ALA A 103 -1.57 -18.17 15.14
C ALA A 103 -0.25 -18.12 14.37
N GLY A 104 0.69 -19.03 14.68
CA GLY A 104 1.94 -19.16 13.93
C GLY A 104 1.73 -19.56 12.47
N LEU A 105 0.85 -20.54 12.22
CA LEU A 105 0.49 -20.97 10.86
C LEU A 105 -0.30 -19.87 10.12
N ALA A 106 -1.26 -19.23 10.79
CA ALA A 106 -2.02 -18.12 10.22
C ALA A 106 -1.10 -16.96 9.80
N SER A 107 -0.13 -16.59 10.65
CA SER A 107 0.88 -15.57 10.35
C SER A 107 1.77 -15.94 9.17
N ALA A 108 2.15 -17.23 9.08
CA ALA A 108 2.94 -17.74 7.97
C ALA A 108 2.17 -17.67 6.64
N VAL A 109 0.88 -18.01 6.65
CA VAL A 109 0.01 -17.89 5.45
C VAL A 109 -0.09 -16.43 5.01
N VAL A 110 -0.39 -15.50 5.92
CA VAL A 110 -0.45 -14.06 5.61
C VAL A 110 0.85 -13.58 4.98
N THR A 111 1.99 -13.88 5.59
CA THR A 111 3.30 -13.46 5.08
C THR A 111 3.62 -14.09 3.73
N THR A 112 3.33 -15.37 3.55
CA THR A 112 3.55 -16.09 2.28
C THR A 112 2.68 -15.51 1.16
N THR A 113 1.40 -15.25 1.44
CA THR A 113 0.48 -14.62 0.50
C THR A 113 0.95 -13.21 0.13
N GLN A 114 1.39 -12.41 1.10
CA GLN A 114 1.96 -11.09 0.85
C GLN A 114 3.20 -11.17 -0.03
N MET A 115 4.12 -12.10 0.24
CA MET A 115 5.32 -12.30 -0.58
C MET A 115 4.97 -12.74 -2.00
N LEU A 116 3.99 -13.63 -2.18
CA LEU A 116 3.53 -14.07 -3.48
C LEU A 116 2.98 -12.89 -4.31
N PHE A 117 2.08 -12.09 -3.74
CA PHE A 117 1.56 -10.90 -4.43
C PHE A 117 2.64 -9.84 -4.68
N GLY A 118 3.58 -9.67 -3.75
CA GLY A 118 4.74 -8.81 -3.94
C GLY A 118 5.63 -9.26 -5.10
N ALA A 119 5.87 -10.57 -5.23
CA ALA A 119 6.62 -11.16 -6.33
C ALA A 119 5.90 -10.98 -7.68
N ILE A 120 4.59 -11.27 -7.73
CA ILE A 120 3.77 -11.05 -8.92
C ILE A 120 3.81 -9.58 -9.32
N GLY A 121 3.57 -8.66 -8.36
CA GLY A 121 3.63 -7.22 -8.60
C GLY A 121 4.99 -6.76 -9.12
N GLY A 122 6.09 -7.28 -8.55
CA GLY A 122 7.44 -6.99 -9.01
C GLY A 122 7.73 -7.45 -10.44
N VAL A 123 7.36 -8.70 -10.77
CA VAL A 123 7.53 -9.26 -12.13
C VAL A 123 6.66 -8.50 -13.13
N THR A 124 5.39 -8.22 -12.80
CA THR A 124 4.49 -7.46 -13.67
C THR A 124 5.00 -6.02 -13.87
N ALA A 125 5.49 -5.36 -12.81
CA ALA A 125 6.06 -4.02 -12.91
C ALA A 125 7.30 -4.00 -13.81
N ALA A 126 8.17 -4.99 -13.68
CA ALA A 126 9.35 -5.13 -14.53
C ALA A 126 8.96 -5.40 -15.99
N ALA A 127 7.99 -6.26 -16.25
CA ALA A 127 7.51 -6.58 -17.60
C ALA A 127 6.83 -5.40 -18.30
N LEU A 128 6.17 -4.52 -17.53
CA LEU A 128 5.49 -3.33 -18.05
C LEU A 128 6.39 -2.09 -18.10
N TYR A 129 7.60 -2.14 -17.55
CA TYR A 129 8.53 -1.01 -17.54
C TYR A 129 9.13 -0.78 -18.92
N ARG A 130 8.86 0.38 -19.54
CA ARG A 130 9.35 0.72 -20.89
C ARG A 130 10.25 1.95 -20.93
N ASP A 131 9.85 3.03 -20.29
CA ASP A 131 10.29 4.39 -20.64
C ASP A 131 10.58 5.29 -19.44
N ALA A 132 11.19 4.74 -18.38
CA ALA A 132 11.49 5.49 -17.14
C ALA A 132 10.27 6.19 -16.51
N SER A 133 9.06 5.85 -16.94
CA SER A 133 7.80 6.44 -16.51
C SER A 133 7.25 5.69 -15.28
N PRO A 134 6.58 6.39 -14.35
CA PRO A 134 5.89 5.75 -13.25
C PRO A 134 4.61 5.00 -13.67
N THR A 135 4.18 5.07 -14.93
CA THR A 135 2.91 4.48 -15.41
C THR A 135 2.73 3.02 -15.02
N ALA A 136 3.76 2.18 -15.20
CA ALA A 136 3.67 0.75 -14.85
C ALA A 136 3.41 0.53 -13.35
N VAL A 137 4.12 1.28 -12.50
CA VAL A 137 3.99 1.19 -11.05
C VAL A 137 2.64 1.76 -10.60
N GLY A 138 2.25 2.92 -11.12
CA GLY A 138 0.95 3.54 -10.85
C GLY A 138 -0.22 2.66 -11.27
N ALA A 139 -0.13 1.97 -12.42
CA ALA A 139 -1.17 1.06 -12.89
C ALA A 139 -1.36 -0.14 -11.96
N ILE A 140 -0.26 -0.77 -11.54
CA ILE A 140 -0.30 -1.94 -10.64
C ILE A 140 -0.82 -1.53 -9.25
N MET A 141 -0.33 -0.42 -8.71
CA MET A 141 -0.81 0.11 -7.42
C MET A 141 -2.30 0.46 -7.49
N THR A 142 -2.75 1.07 -8.59
CA THR A 142 -4.17 1.41 -8.79
C THR A 142 -5.03 0.16 -8.85
N ALA A 143 -4.61 -0.84 -9.65
CA ALA A 143 -5.33 -2.11 -9.75
C ALA A 143 -5.43 -2.82 -8.40
N ALA A 144 -4.34 -2.87 -7.63
CA ALA A 144 -4.32 -3.47 -6.30
C ALA A 144 -5.22 -2.72 -5.31
N ALA A 145 -5.15 -1.38 -5.26
CA ALA A 145 -5.97 -0.57 -4.36
C ALA A 145 -7.47 -0.66 -4.68
N LEU A 146 -7.83 -0.65 -5.96
CA LEU A 146 -9.20 -0.83 -6.41
C LEU A 146 -9.72 -2.24 -6.11
N ALA A 147 -8.90 -3.27 -6.35
CA ALA A 147 -9.26 -4.64 -6.01
C ALA A 147 -9.46 -4.82 -4.49
N GLY A 148 -8.57 -4.28 -3.67
CA GLY A 148 -8.69 -4.28 -2.21
C GLY A 148 -9.94 -3.55 -1.74
N SER A 149 -10.22 -2.36 -2.29
CA SER A 149 -11.41 -1.57 -1.98
C SER A 149 -12.70 -2.28 -2.39
N ALA A 150 -12.72 -2.93 -3.56
CA ALA A 150 -13.85 -3.72 -4.02
C ALA A 150 -14.10 -4.93 -3.12
N LEU A 151 -13.06 -5.70 -2.77
CA LEU A 151 -13.18 -6.81 -1.84
C LEU A 151 -13.73 -6.35 -0.49
N TYR A 152 -13.22 -5.23 0.04
CA TYR A 152 -13.72 -4.66 1.28
C TYR A 152 -15.20 -4.26 1.19
N ALA A 153 -15.58 -3.53 0.14
CA ALA A 153 -16.94 -3.04 -0.06
C ALA A 153 -17.96 -4.16 -0.32
N PHE A 154 -17.61 -5.17 -1.11
CA PHE A 154 -18.55 -6.22 -1.52
C PHE A 154 -18.60 -7.41 -0.56
N TRP A 155 -17.50 -7.77 0.09
CA TRP A 155 -17.44 -9.00 0.91
C TRP A 155 -17.46 -8.73 2.40
N LEU A 156 -16.69 -7.76 2.87
CA LEU A 156 -16.54 -7.50 4.31
C LEU A 156 -17.65 -6.59 4.82
N ARG A 157 -17.96 -5.51 4.09
CA ARG A 157 -19.05 -4.61 4.48
C ARG A 157 -20.42 -5.28 4.44
N ALA A 158 -20.69 -6.09 3.41
CA ALA A 158 -21.97 -6.79 3.26
C ALA A 158 -22.23 -7.84 4.36
N LYS A 159 -21.19 -8.40 4.98
CA LYS A 159 -21.31 -9.36 6.09
C LYS A 159 -21.40 -8.73 7.47
N VAL A 160 -20.90 -7.50 7.64
CA VAL A 160 -20.91 -6.78 8.93
C VAL A 160 -22.19 -5.94 9.11
N GLU A 161 -22.80 -5.50 8.00
CA GLU A 161 -24.05 -4.72 7.99
C GLU A 161 -25.32 -5.59 7.77
N GLY A 162 -25.17 -6.91 7.59
CA GLY A 162 -26.26 -7.87 7.29
C GLY A 162 -26.61 -8.80 8.44
#